data_AF-A0A9W9ZDP6-F1
#
_entry.id   AF-A0A9W9ZDP6-F1
#
_cell.length_a   1.000
_cell.length_b   1.000
_cell.length_c   1.000
_cell.angle_alpha   90.00
_cell.angle_beta   90.00
_cell.angle_gamma   90.00
#
_symmetry.space_group_name_H-M   'P 1'
#
loop_
_entity.id
_entity.type
_entity.pdbx_description
1 polymer ?
#
loop_
_entity_poly.entity_id
_entity_poly.type
_entity_poly.pdbx_seq_one_letter_code
_entity_poly.pdbx_strand_id
1 'polypeptide(L)'
;MLVRGTYKQIARAAWKNSSIRKELTEVMARDVEKEASHLSSKKEPSCLRKTDKESMLSFSMEKLSDEIKDRAPLFYSLLSAACINSRSRANTSSGNTDFGAVAMAAAVCLRNRSRYMIAAQLLVTIFMYHSNWLSSIAQLSTLRLAVSHTYLYKKLDEFGKEHTKSITDAVTNQGQYMAQEAVTSASMDPVEPRASTESQANPPPCRETIHKPDVGRKITFDNLDYRQEVHHMTEEHQNIDKHYVTAMSTENRVYGHHRSDKSPDRGVLDMENGKCLPSVQDNARQRDNYMTTTTTSLHEFRRAVRAVDVSDVLGERIISSNIPCLYPLSDVSTPHIPHQYSQEMKNVSDTTFLGMIYENENDADGILNILRSLHNYVPYSGDDEDRKYGEQGVVGDQLSVERAVNGHMSLANGFTPEERAEGLHFEVADWHAGNKFLDVCIIYSVKLLAHIQCKITRMYCFIFIMKQYM
;
A
#
# COMPACT_ATOMS: atom_id res chain seq x y z
N MET A 1 -52.69 -9.73 52.13
CA MET A 1 -52.88 -8.50 51.31
C MET A 1 -51.86 -8.55 50.18
N LEU A 2 -52.29 -8.98 48.99
CA LEU A 2 -51.42 -9.14 47.82
C LEU A 2 -50.95 -7.77 47.31
N VAL A 3 -49.67 -7.71 46.99
CA VAL A 3 -48.84 -6.55 46.68
C VAL A 3 -49.51 -5.57 45.70
N ARG A 4 -49.99 -4.41 46.19
CA ARG A 4 -50.40 -3.27 45.35
C ARG A 4 -49.19 -2.38 45.06
N GLY A 5 -48.50 -2.63 43.95
CA GLY A 5 -47.36 -1.82 43.51
C GLY A 5 -46.92 -2.15 42.08
N THR A 6 -46.28 -1.19 41.40
CA THR A 6 -45.68 -1.40 40.07
C THR A 6 -44.60 -2.50 40.12
N TYR A 7 -44.37 -3.24 39.03
CA TYR A 7 -43.33 -4.30 38.98
C TYR A 7 -41.96 -3.84 39.50
N LYS A 8 -41.60 -2.58 39.25
CA LYS A 8 -40.39 -1.93 39.78
C LYS A 8 -40.39 -1.84 41.31
N GLN A 9 -41.52 -1.48 41.92
CA GLN A 9 -41.66 -1.44 43.37
C GLN A 9 -41.63 -2.84 43.98
N ILE A 10 -42.23 -3.83 43.32
CA ILE A 10 -42.18 -5.24 43.74
C ILE A 10 -40.74 -5.76 43.72
N ALA A 11 -40.04 -5.58 42.60
CA ALA A 11 -38.64 -6.00 42.46
C ALA A 11 -37.73 -5.33 43.52
N ARG A 12 -37.94 -4.03 43.77
CA ARG A 12 -37.22 -3.30 44.83
C ARG A 12 -37.53 -3.83 46.23
N ALA A 13 -38.78 -4.18 46.51
CA ALA A 13 -39.17 -4.74 47.80
C ALA A 13 -38.57 -6.13 48.00
N ALA A 14 -38.59 -6.98 46.96
CA ALA A 14 -37.97 -8.30 46.96
C ALA A 14 -36.44 -8.22 47.17
N TRP A 15 -35.76 -7.28 46.50
CA TRP A 15 -34.32 -7.07 46.66
C TRP A 15 -33.91 -6.49 48.02
N LYS A 16 -34.82 -5.77 48.71
CA LYS A 16 -34.57 -5.25 50.06
C LYS A 16 -34.62 -6.33 51.14
N ASN A 17 -35.34 -7.42 50.91
CA ASN A 17 -35.38 -8.55 51.85
C ASN A 17 -34.09 -9.37 51.74
N SER A 18 -33.36 -9.56 52.84
CA SER A 18 -32.05 -10.23 52.84
C SER A 18 -32.11 -11.68 52.40
N SER A 19 -33.12 -12.44 52.86
CA SER A 19 -33.30 -13.85 52.50
C SER A 19 -33.62 -14.01 51.02
N ILE A 20 -34.57 -13.22 50.50
CA ILE A 20 -34.95 -13.26 49.08
C ILE A 20 -33.82 -12.76 48.19
N ARG A 21 -33.09 -11.72 48.59
CA ARG A 21 -31.96 -11.18 47.83
C ARG A 21 -30.87 -12.23 47.58
N LYS A 22 -30.59 -13.09 48.57
CA LYS A 22 -29.62 -14.18 48.41
C LYS A 22 -30.04 -15.12 47.27
N GLU A 23 -31.26 -15.62 47.33
CA GLU A 23 -31.83 -16.51 46.30
C GLU A 23 -31.89 -15.85 44.92
N LEU A 24 -32.32 -14.57 44.85
CA LEU A 24 -32.35 -13.82 43.60
C LEU A 24 -30.96 -13.64 42.98
N THR A 25 -29.94 -13.43 43.83
CA THR A 25 -28.55 -13.32 43.36
C THR A 25 -28.06 -14.64 42.77
N GLU A 26 -28.40 -15.77 43.38
CA GLU A 26 -28.06 -17.10 42.87
C GLU A 26 -28.77 -17.43 41.56
N VAL A 27 -30.04 -17.01 41.40
CA VAL A 27 -30.77 -17.17 40.13
C VAL A 27 -30.14 -16.32 39.04
N MET A 28 -29.85 -15.04 39.32
CA MET A 28 -29.19 -14.14 38.37
C MET A 28 -27.82 -14.69 37.94
N ALA A 29 -27.01 -15.18 38.89
CA ALA A 29 -25.71 -15.77 38.60
C ALA A 29 -25.83 -17.01 37.70
N ARG A 30 -26.83 -17.88 37.94
CA ARG A 30 -27.11 -19.04 37.08
C ARG A 30 -27.49 -18.65 35.66
N ASP A 31 -28.26 -17.58 35.48
CA ASP A 31 -28.65 -17.13 34.15
C ASP A 31 -27.47 -16.49 33.40
N VAL A 32 -26.65 -15.68 34.08
CA VAL A 32 -25.38 -15.17 33.52
C VAL A 32 -24.46 -16.32 33.12
N GLU A 33 -24.38 -17.37 33.95
CA GLU A 33 -23.57 -18.55 33.64
C GLU A 33 -24.06 -19.27 32.37
N LYS A 34 -25.37 -19.43 32.19
CA LYS A 34 -25.95 -20.02 30.97
C LYS A 34 -25.63 -19.18 29.75
N GLU A 35 -25.83 -17.87 29.81
CA GLU A 35 -25.52 -16.94 28.71
C GLU A 35 -24.04 -17.00 28.32
N ALA A 36 -23.14 -16.92 29.31
CA ALA A 36 -21.70 -17.00 29.06
C ALA A 36 -21.26 -18.37 28.52
N SER A 37 -21.93 -19.45 28.94
CA SER A 37 -21.69 -20.80 28.43
C SER A 37 -22.19 -20.96 26.99
N HIS A 38 -23.31 -20.32 26.66
CA HIS A 38 -23.83 -20.27 25.30
C HIS A 38 -22.88 -19.53 24.34
N LEU A 39 -22.40 -18.35 24.73
CA LEU A 39 -21.35 -17.62 23.99
C LEU A 39 -20.06 -18.44 23.81
N SER A 40 -19.72 -19.23 24.82
CA SER A 40 -18.55 -20.11 24.79
C SER A 40 -18.81 -21.45 24.08
N SER A 41 -19.99 -21.67 23.50
CA SER A 41 -20.34 -22.91 22.81
C SER A 41 -19.56 -23.10 21.51
N LYS A 42 -19.43 -24.35 21.06
CA LYS A 42 -18.91 -24.70 19.73
C LYS A 42 -19.99 -24.76 18.65
N LYS A 43 -21.26 -24.93 19.04
CA LYS A 43 -22.38 -25.09 18.08
C LYS A 43 -22.67 -23.79 17.33
N GLU A 44 -22.62 -22.69 18.06
CA GLU A 44 -22.77 -21.33 17.54
C GLU A 44 -21.57 -20.51 18.04
N PRO A 45 -20.43 -20.57 17.34
CA PRO A 45 -19.19 -20.00 17.84
C PRO A 45 -19.23 -18.47 17.81
N SER A 46 -18.85 -17.86 18.92
CA SER A 46 -18.63 -16.41 19.00
C SER A 46 -17.50 -15.93 18.08
N CYS A 47 -17.52 -14.65 17.69
CA CYS A 47 -16.42 -14.02 16.96
C CYS A 47 -15.07 -14.14 17.71
N LEU A 48 -15.09 -14.25 19.04
CA LEU A 48 -13.89 -14.47 19.86
C LEU A 48 -13.19 -15.82 19.58
N ARG A 49 -13.86 -16.79 18.95
CA ARG A 49 -13.24 -18.08 18.55
C ARG A 49 -12.57 -18.02 17.19
N LYS A 50 -12.92 -17.03 16.36
CA LYS A 50 -12.46 -16.94 14.98
C LYS A 50 -11.11 -16.21 14.97
N THR A 51 -10.07 -16.96 14.64
CA THR A 51 -8.66 -16.49 14.65
C THR A 51 -7.99 -16.69 13.29
N ASP A 52 -8.79 -16.92 12.25
CA ASP A 52 -8.38 -16.92 10.85
C ASP A 52 -8.17 -15.49 10.34
N LYS A 53 -7.41 -15.36 9.25
CA LYS A 53 -6.98 -14.08 8.68
C LYS A 53 -8.16 -13.16 8.36
N GLU A 54 -9.18 -13.65 7.67
CA GLU A 54 -10.36 -12.88 7.24
C GLU A 54 -11.20 -12.40 8.43
N SER A 55 -11.45 -13.28 9.40
CA SER A 55 -12.20 -12.91 10.61
C SER A 55 -11.45 -11.90 11.46
N MET A 56 -10.12 -12.00 11.55
CA MET A 56 -9.30 -11.03 12.30
C MET A 56 -9.26 -9.66 11.62
N LEU A 57 -9.21 -9.59 10.29
CA LEU A 57 -9.27 -8.33 9.54
C LEU A 57 -10.61 -7.61 9.70
N SER A 58 -11.70 -8.36 9.81
CA SER A 58 -13.05 -7.82 9.96
C SER A 58 -13.52 -7.68 11.41
N PHE A 59 -12.70 -8.09 12.39
CA PHE A 59 -13.01 -8.04 13.81
C PHE A 59 -13.03 -6.59 14.32
N SER A 60 -14.03 -6.24 15.12
CA SER A 60 -14.08 -4.96 15.83
C SER A 60 -14.68 -5.14 17.23
N MET A 61 -14.30 -4.26 18.15
CA MET A 61 -14.87 -4.27 19.51
C MET A 61 -16.36 -3.93 19.51
N GLU A 62 -16.84 -3.18 18.53
CA GLU A 62 -18.25 -2.87 18.33
C GLU A 62 -19.04 -4.13 17.99
N LYS A 63 -18.61 -4.88 16.97
CA LYS A 63 -19.24 -6.15 16.58
C LYS A 63 -19.27 -7.15 17.74
N LEU A 64 -18.19 -7.20 18.53
CA LEU A 64 -18.14 -8.03 19.73
C LEU A 64 -19.15 -7.57 20.79
N SER A 65 -19.22 -6.27 21.06
CA SER A 65 -20.17 -5.68 22.00
C SER A 65 -21.62 -5.99 21.60
N ASP A 66 -21.95 -5.82 20.32
CA ASP A 66 -23.29 -6.10 19.79
C ASP A 66 -23.63 -7.58 19.86
N GLU A 67 -22.70 -8.48 19.51
CA GLU A 67 -22.89 -9.92 19.67
C GLU A 67 -23.21 -10.30 21.12
N ILE A 68 -22.49 -9.73 22.08
CA ILE A 68 -22.71 -10.00 23.51
C ILE A 68 -24.07 -9.44 23.95
N LYS A 69 -24.43 -8.23 23.50
CA LYS A 69 -25.71 -7.61 23.82
C LYS A 69 -26.89 -8.43 23.33
N ASP A 70 -26.78 -9.02 22.14
CA ASP A 70 -27.86 -9.79 21.52
C ASP A 70 -27.96 -11.22 22.11
N ARG A 71 -26.83 -11.88 22.33
CA ARG A 71 -26.78 -13.30 22.75
C ARG A 71 -26.71 -13.49 24.27
N ALA A 72 -26.30 -12.47 25.01
CA ALA A 72 -26.09 -12.50 26.46
C ALA A 72 -26.47 -11.15 27.12
N PRO A 73 -27.75 -10.73 27.02
CA PRO A 73 -28.18 -9.40 27.44
C PRO A 73 -28.03 -9.14 28.94
N LEU A 74 -28.19 -10.16 29.81
CA LEU A 74 -28.00 -10.01 31.25
C LEU A 74 -26.53 -9.82 31.58
N PHE A 75 -25.64 -10.62 30.98
CA PHE A 75 -24.19 -10.47 31.10
C PHE A 75 -23.71 -9.11 30.59
N TYR A 76 -24.18 -8.68 29.42
CA TYR A 76 -23.89 -7.35 28.87
C TYR A 76 -24.31 -6.24 29.82
N SER A 77 -25.55 -6.31 30.32
CA SER A 77 -26.11 -5.30 31.23
C SER A 77 -25.30 -5.18 32.53
N LEU A 78 -24.81 -6.30 33.06
CA LEU A 78 -23.98 -6.32 34.26
C LEU A 78 -22.62 -5.66 34.03
N LEU A 79 -21.94 -6.01 32.94
CA LEU A 79 -20.66 -5.41 32.58
C LEU A 79 -20.82 -3.92 32.26
N SER A 80 -21.82 -3.55 31.47
CA SER A 80 -22.15 -2.16 31.16
C SER A 80 -22.44 -1.34 32.44
N ALA A 81 -23.19 -1.91 33.38
CA ALA A 81 -23.46 -1.25 34.66
C ALA A 81 -22.20 -1.07 35.53
N ALA A 82 -21.24 -2.00 35.44
CA ALA A 82 -19.97 -1.93 36.17
C ALA A 82 -18.98 -0.95 35.52
N CYS A 83 -18.92 -0.91 34.20
CA CYS A 83 -17.97 -0.09 33.44
C CYS A 83 -18.42 1.36 33.26
N ILE A 84 -19.73 1.62 33.14
CA ILE A 84 -20.27 2.93 32.73
C ILE A 84 -20.96 3.63 33.89
N ASN A 85 -20.40 4.77 34.32
CA ASN A 85 -21.03 5.57 35.36
C ASN A 85 -22.35 6.21 34.87
N SER A 86 -23.25 6.55 35.80
CA SER A 86 -24.57 7.09 35.45
C SER A 86 -24.55 8.48 34.81
N ARG A 87 -23.54 9.31 35.09
CA ARG A 87 -23.31 10.64 34.48
C ARG A 87 -22.82 10.51 33.03
N SER A 88 -21.92 9.57 32.75
CA SER A 88 -21.42 9.27 31.39
C SER A 88 -22.55 8.81 30.48
N ARG A 89 -23.48 7.99 31.01
CA ARG A 89 -24.70 7.56 30.31
C ARG A 89 -25.61 8.72 29.87
N ALA A 90 -25.61 9.84 30.60
CA ALA A 90 -26.43 11.00 30.27
C ALA A 90 -25.81 11.89 29.17
N ASN A 91 -24.49 11.81 28.97
CA ASN A 91 -23.74 12.61 27.98
C ASN A 91 -23.57 11.89 26.62
N THR A 92 -24.16 10.71 26.43
CA THR A 92 -24.07 9.88 25.21
C THR A 92 -24.80 10.48 23.99
N SER A 93 -24.98 11.81 23.94
CA SER A 93 -25.46 12.55 22.76
C SER A 93 -24.38 12.69 21.68
N SER A 94 -23.10 12.45 22.00
CA SER A 94 -22.04 12.21 21.03
C SER A 94 -21.86 10.70 20.89
N GLY A 95 -22.01 10.13 19.69
CA GLY A 95 -22.01 8.68 19.40
C GLY A 95 -20.76 7.85 19.75
N ASN A 96 -19.96 8.26 20.74
CA ASN A 96 -18.91 7.46 21.36
C ASN A 96 -19.54 6.56 22.43
N THR A 97 -20.06 5.42 22.00
CA THR A 97 -20.51 4.36 22.90
C THR A 97 -19.27 3.72 23.56
N ASP A 98 -19.27 3.51 24.88
CA ASP A 98 -18.17 2.87 25.62
C ASP A 98 -18.06 1.34 25.35
N PHE A 99 -18.38 0.90 24.12
CA PHE A 99 -18.43 -0.51 23.71
C PHE A 99 -17.10 -1.22 23.88
N GLY A 100 -15.98 -0.52 23.69
CA GLY A 100 -14.64 -1.09 23.79
C GLY A 100 -14.33 -1.66 25.18
N ALA A 101 -14.67 -0.93 26.24
CA ALA A 101 -14.40 -1.37 27.61
C ALA A 101 -15.26 -2.60 27.99
N VAL A 102 -16.54 -2.57 27.63
CA VAL A 102 -17.48 -3.69 27.89
C VAL A 102 -17.06 -4.93 27.11
N ALA A 103 -16.72 -4.78 25.83
CA ALA A 103 -16.26 -5.85 24.96
C ALA A 103 -14.96 -6.49 25.47
N MET A 104 -13.99 -5.68 25.89
CA MET A 104 -12.73 -6.20 26.45
C MET A 104 -12.92 -6.91 27.78
N ALA A 105 -13.72 -6.36 28.68
CA ALA A 105 -14.04 -7.02 29.95
C ALA A 105 -14.72 -8.38 29.70
N ALA A 106 -15.68 -8.44 28.79
CA ALA A 106 -16.32 -9.68 28.38
C ALA A 106 -15.31 -10.67 27.77
N ALA A 107 -14.43 -10.21 26.87
CA ALA A 107 -13.43 -11.06 26.23
C ALA A 107 -12.48 -11.71 27.26
N VAL A 108 -12.07 -10.97 28.30
CA VAL A 108 -11.23 -11.50 29.39
C VAL A 108 -11.99 -12.57 30.18
N CYS A 109 -13.24 -12.30 30.57
CA CYS A 109 -14.07 -13.27 31.28
C CYS A 109 -14.31 -14.55 30.47
N LEU A 110 -14.67 -14.42 29.19
CA LEU A 110 -14.96 -15.54 28.29
C LEU A 110 -13.70 -16.34 27.96
N ARG A 111 -12.54 -15.69 27.83
CA ARG A 111 -11.24 -16.37 27.69
C ARG A 111 -10.88 -17.22 28.91
N ASN A 112 -11.26 -16.77 30.10
CA ASN A 112 -11.04 -17.55 31.30
C ASN A 112 -11.94 -18.81 31.33
N ARG A 113 -13.16 -18.72 30.79
CA ARG A 113 -14.06 -19.89 30.64
C ARG A 113 -13.61 -20.85 29.54
N SER A 114 -13.10 -20.33 28.42
CA SER A 114 -12.64 -21.15 27.30
C SER A 114 -11.34 -20.64 26.70
N ARG A 115 -10.32 -21.51 26.65
CA ARG A 115 -9.00 -21.22 26.08
C ARG A 115 -8.99 -20.83 24.59
N TYR A 116 -10.11 -21.01 23.89
CA TYR A 116 -10.25 -20.74 22.46
C TYR A 116 -10.94 -19.40 22.17
N MET A 117 -11.45 -18.70 23.19
CA MET A 117 -12.04 -17.36 23.05
C MET A 117 -10.91 -16.32 23.14
N ILE A 118 -10.12 -16.20 22.08
CA ILE A 118 -8.84 -15.49 22.11
C ILE A 118 -8.64 -14.46 21.00
N ALA A 119 -9.61 -14.24 20.11
CA ALA A 119 -9.45 -13.31 18.98
C ALA A 119 -9.05 -11.90 19.43
N ALA A 120 -9.76 -11.33 20.40
CA ALA A 120 -9.44 -10.02 20.96
C ALA A 120 -8.02 -9.96 21.55
N GLN A 121 -7.60 -11.02 22.25
CA GLN A 121 -6.27 -11.07 22.85
C GLN A 121 -5.17 -11.32 21.84
N LEU A 122 -5.45 -12.07 20.78
CA LEU A 122 -4.53 -12.25 19.66
C LEU A 122 -4.27 -10.89 18.98
N LEU A 123 -5.32 -10.11 18.76
CA LEU A 123 -5.23 -8.76 18.17
C LEU A 123 -4.39 -7.81 19.04
N VAL A 124 -4.63 -7.76 20.36
CA VAL A 124 -3.79 -7.01 21.30
C VAL A 124 -2.32 -7.45 21.23
N THR A 125 -2.08 -8.76 21.13
CA THR A 125 -0.72 -9.31 21.08
C THR A 125 0.00 -8.96 19.78
N ILE A 126 -0.70 -8.94 18.65
CA ILE A 126 -0.16 -8.51 17.36
C ILE A 126 0.24 -7.03 17.42
N PHE A 127 -0.59 -6.17 18.01
CA PHE A 127 -0.22 -4.76 18.19
C PHE A 127 1.02 -4.58 19.06
N MET A 128 1.12 -5.34 20.15
CA MET A 128 2.31 -5.32 21.00
C MET A 128 3.57 -5.82 20.26
N TYR A 129 3.42 -6.84 19.41
CA TYR A 129 4.51 -7.37 18.59
C TYR A 129 5.07 -6.29 17.65
N HIS A 130 4.19 -5.61 16.89
CA HIS A 130 4.61 -4.52 16.01
C HIS A 130 5.09 -3.27 16.75
N SER A 131 4.71 -3.09 18.01
CA SER A 131 5.20 -2.02 18.88
C SER A 131 6.50 -2.37 19.62
N ASN A 132 7.09 -3.54 19.35
CA ASN A 132 8.31 -4.05 19.99
C ASN A 132 8.21 -4.20 21.53
N TRP A 133 7.03 -4.53 22.05
CA TRP A 133 6.76 -4.72 23.50
C TRP A 133 6.67 -6.20 23.90
N LEU A 134 7.60 -7.01 23.37
CA LEU A 134 7.55 -8.48 23.51
C LEU A 134 7.72 -8.96 24.97
N SER A 135 8.53 -8.26 25.76
CA SER A 135 8.81 -8.61 27.16
C SER A 135 7.55 -8.57 28.04
N SER A 136 6.58 -7.72 27.71
CA SER A 136 5.32 -7.58 28.46
C SER A 136 4.27 -8.62 28.10
N ILE A 137 4.41 -9.33 26.95
CA ILE A 137 3.42 -10.32 26.49
C ILE A 137 3.24 -11.45 27.52
N ALA A 138 4.34 -11.93 28.12
CA ALA A 138 4.29 -12.99 29.11
C ALA A 138 3.46 -12.58 30.35
N GLN A 139 3.64 -11.35 30.84
CA GLN A 139 2.90 -10.82 31.98
C GLN A 139 1.42 -10.59 31.64
N LEU A 140 1.11 -10.03 30.47
CA LEU A 140 -0.28 -9.79 30.06
C LEU A 140 -1.03 -11.08 29.71
N SER A 141 -0.31 -12.13 29.33
CA SER A 141 -0.90 -13.44 29.10
C SER A 141 -1.44 -14.07 30.39
N THR A 142 -0.78 -13.88 31.54
CA THR A 142 -1.30 -14.37 32.83
C THR A 142 -2.62 -13.68 33.21
N LEU A 143 -2.77 -12.40 32.87
CA LEU A 143 -3.99 -11.61 33.06
C LEU A 143 -5.07 -11.85 31.99
N ARG A 144 -4.85 -12.79 31.06
CA ARG A 144 -5.75 -13.07 29.93
C ARG A 144 -5.99 -11.87 29.01
N LEU A 145 -5.02 -10.97 28.91
CA LEU A 145 -5.03 -9.82 28.00
C LEU A 145 -4.29 -10.09 26.69
N ALA A 146 -3.25 -10.94 26.71
CA ALA A 146 -2.44 -11.30 25.54
C ALA A 146 -2.33 -12.82 25.33
N VAL A 147 -2.06 -13.30 24.12
CA VAL A 147 -1.75 -14.72 23.85
C VAL A 147 -0.27 -15.01 24.13
N SER A 148 0.13 -16.28 24.13
CA SER A 148 1.55 -16.63 24.27
C SER A 148 2.33 -16.28 23.00
N HIS A 149 3.61 -15.98 23.17
CA HIS A 149 4.51 -15.67 22.05
C HIS A 149 4.62 -16.82 21.03
N THR A 150 4.66 -18.06 21.51
CA THR A 150 4.65 -19.26 20.64
C THR A 150 3.38 -19.35 19.79
N TYR A 151 2.22 -19.01 20.38
CA TYR A 151 0.96 -19.02 19.64
C TYR A 151 0.88 -17.85 18.65
N LEU A 152 1.40 -16.68 19.02
CA LEU A 152 1.54 -15.53 18.13
C LEU A 152 2.33 -15.91 16.88
N TYR A 153 3.54 -16.46 17.01
CA TYR A 153 4.35 -16.82 15.84
C TYR A 153 3.68 -17.84 14.94
N LYS A 154 3.09 -18.90 15.52
CA LYS A 154 2.29 -19.84 14.74
C LYS A 154 1.18 -19.16 13.94
N LYS A 155 0.56 -18.11 14.51
CA LYS A 155 -0.48 -17.33 13.84
C LYS A 155 0.06 -16.37 12.80
N LEU A 156 1.22 -15.75 13.03
CA LEU A 156 1.89 -14.93 12.02
C LEU A 156 2.28 -15.79 10.80
N ASP A 157 2.80 -17.00 11.02
CA ASP A 157 3.07 -17.96 9.94
C ASP A 157 1.78 -18.34 9.20
N GLU A 158 0.69 -18.60 9.93
CA GLU A 158 -0.62 -18.89 9.34
C GLU A 158 -1.16 -17.73 8.51
N PHE A 159 -1.00 -16.49 8.96
CA PHE A 159 -1.44 -15.29 8.25
C PHE A 159 -0.56 -14.93 7.05
N GLY A 160 0.72 -15.30 7.12
CA GLY A 160 1.69 -15.17 6.04
C GLY A 160 1.56 -16.22 4.95
N LYS A 161 0.76 -17.27 5.14
CA LYS A 161 0.45 -18.21 4.05
C LYS A 161 -0.21 -17.49 2.89
N GLU A 162 0.13 -17.95 1.68
CA GLU A 162 -0.42 -17.40 0.44
C GLU A 162 -0.15 -15.89 0.28
N HIS A 163 0.94 -15.36 0.86
CA HIS A 163 1.30 -13.94 0.74
C HIS A 163 1.56 -13.49 -0.69
N THR A 164 1.97 -14.40 -1.57
CA THR A 164 2.23 -14.16 -2.99
C THR A 164 1.00 -14.35 -3.88
N LYS A 165 -0.12 -14.84 -3.34
CA LYS A 165 -1.25 -15.34 -4.14
C LYS A 165 -1.88 -14.28 -5.04
N SER A 166 -2.06 -13.06 -4.55
CA SER A 166 -2.60 -11.96 -5.36
C SER A 166 -1.75 -11.73 -6.61
N ILE A 167 -0.42 -11.77 -6.45
CA ILE A 167 0.53 -11.57 -7.54
C ILE A 167 0.56 -12.78 -8.48
N THR A 168 0.58 -14.01 -7.97
CA THR A 168 0.55 -15.21 -8.83
C THR A 168 -0.75 -15.30 -9.64
N ASP A 169 -1.88 -14.92 -9.03
CA ASP A 169 -3.17 -14.85 -9.73
C ASP A 169 -3.11 -13.77 -10.83
N ALA A 170 -2.51 -12.61 -10.55
CA ALA A 170 -2.36 -11.53 -11.52
C ALA A 170 -1.37 -11.89 -12.67
N VAL A 171 -0.30 -12.64 -12.38
CA VAL A 171 0.61 -13.22 -13.38
C VAL A 171 -0.14 -14.19 -14.30
N THR A 172 -0.93 -15.09 -13.70
CA THR A 172 -1.71 -16.09 -14.43
C THR A 172 -2.77 -15.42 -15.32
N ASN A 173 -3.49 -14.44 -14.79
CA ASN A 173 -4.49 -13.68 -15.54
C ASN A 173 -3.88 -12.93 -16.73
N GLN A 174 -2.70 -12.34 -16.54
CA GLN A 174 -1.97 -11.66 -17.62
C GLN A 174 -1.48 -12.65 -18.68
N GLY A 175 -0.99 -13.83 -18.29
CA GLY A 175 -0.61 -14.89 -19.22
C GLY A 175 -1.79 -15.38 -20.08
N GLN A 176 -2.97 -15.53 -19.47
CA GLN A 176 -4.21 -15.87 -20.20
C GLN A 176 -4.63 -14.77 -21.19
N TYR A 177 -4.51 -13.51 -20.78
CA TYR A 177 -4.77 -12.36 -21.66
C TYR A 177 -3.83 -12.34 -22.87
N MET A 178 -2.52 -12.56 -22.65
CA MET A 178 -1.51 -12.64 -23.72
C MET A 178 -1.84 -13.74 -24.74
N ALA A 179 -2.30 -14.90 -24.27
CA ALA A 179 -2.72 -16.00 -25.15
C ALA A 179 -3.92 -15.60 -26.03
N GLN A 180 -4.89 -14.87 -25.49
CA GLN A 180 -6.07 -14.39 -26.23
C GLN A 180 -5.71 -13.32 -27.26
N GLU A 181 -4.84 -12.37 -26.91
CA GLU A 181 -4.35 -11.38 -27.87
C GLU A 181 -3.57 -12.03 -29.01
N ALA A 182 -2.76 -13.05 -28.73
CA ALA A 182 -2.06 -13.81 -29.76
C ALA A 182 -3.05 -14.46 -30.76
N VAL A 183 -4.15 -15.05 -30.28
CA VAL A 183 -5.20 -15.62 -31.15
C VAL A 183 -5.95 -14.54 -31.94
N THR A 184 -6.27 -13.42 -31.29
CA THR A 184 -6.98 -12.31 -31.94
C THR A 184 -6.13 -11.67 -33.03
N SER A 185 -4.85 -11.42 -32.75
CA SER A 185 -3.90 -10.88 -33.72
C SER A 185 -3.62 -11.85 -34.89
N ALA A 186 -3.60 -13.16 -34.63
CA ALA A 186 -3.46 -14.18 -35.68
C ALA A 186 -4.69 -14.32 -36.59
N SER A 187 -5.88 -13.86 -36.15
CA SER A 187 -7.10 -13.88 -36.98
C SER A 187 -7.31 -12.59 -37.80
N MET A 188 -6.42 -11.60 -37.67
CA MET A 188 -6.37 -10.41 -38.53
C MET A 188 -5.40 -10.62 -39.69
N ASP A 189 -5.87 -11.24 -40.78
CA ASP A 189 -5.17 -11.22 -42.08
C ASP A 189 -4.99 -9.77 -42.62
N PRO A 190 -3.99 -9.50 -43.48
CA PRO A 190 -3.74 -8.17 -44.02
C PRO A 190 -4.94 -7.69 -44.86
N VAL A 191 -5.43 -6.50 -44.55
CA VAL A 191 -6.59 -5.89 -45.21
C VAL A 191 -6.30 -5.62 -46.70
N GLU A 192 -6.85 -6.44 -47.60
CA GLU A 192 -7.23 -6.04 -48.96
C GLU A 192 -8.75 -5.75 -49.03
N PRO A 193 -9.22 -4.87 -49.93
CA PRO A 193 -10.49 -4.17 -49.76
C PRO A 193 -11.72 -5.02 -50.14
N ARG A 194 -12.63 -5.10 -49.16
CA ARG A 194 -14.07 -5.46 -49.18
C ARG A 194 -14.71 -5.90 -50.50
N ALA A 195 -15.35 -7.08 -50.44
CA ALA A 195 -16.66 -7.32 -51.03
C ALA A 195 -17.57 -8.08 -50.04
N SER A 196 -18.79 -7.59 -49.89
CA SER A 196 -19.83 -8.01 -48.94
C SER A 196 -20.59 -9.27 -49.40
N THR A 197 -20.88 -10.22 -48.50
CA THR A 197 -22.21 -10.86 -48.40
C THR A 197 -22.42 -11.54 -47.04
N GLU A 198 -23.67 -11.48 -46.57
CA GLU A 198 -24.22 -11.97 -45.31
C GLU A 198 -24.25 -13.50 -45.17
N SER A 199 -24.11 -14.02 -43.94
CA SER A 199 -25.10 -14.95 -43.36
C SER A 199 -24.81 -15.24 -41.88
N GLN A 200 -25.90 -15.26 -41.11
CA GLN A 200 -25.96 -15.42 -39.66
C GLN A 200 -25.84 -16.89 -39.25
N ALA A 201 -25.07 -17.16 -38.19
CA ALA A 201 -25.32 -18.25 -37.25
C ALA A 201 -24.66 -17.93 -35.90
N ASN A 202 -25.44 -17.48 -34.92
CA ASN A 202 -24.97 -17.30 -33.54
C ASN A 202 -24.93 -18.65 -32.81
N PRO A 203 -23.81 -19.06 -32.20
CA PRO A 203 -23.80 -20.03 -31.12
C PRO A 203 -24.08 -19.36 -29.75
N PRO A 204 -24.40 -20.14 -28.70
CA PRO A 204 -25.02 -19.64 -27.46
C PRO A 204 -24.04 -18.82 -26.59
N PRO A 205 -24.54 -18.04 -25.60
CA PRO A 205 -23.69 -17.18 -24.79
C PRO A 205 -22.90 -18.03 -23.80
N CYS A 206 -21.69 -18.43 -24.19
CA CYS A 206 -20.63 -18.64 -23.21
C CYS A 206 -20.43 -17.30 -22.50
N ARG A 207 -20.57 -17.28 -21.16
CA ARG A 207 -20.05 -16.17 -20.35
C ARG A 207 -18.53 -16.19 -20.52
N GLU A 208 -18.04 -15.60 -21.60
CA GLU A 208 -16.64 -15.22 -21.70
C GLU A 208 -16.41 -14.20 -20.61
N THR A 209 -15.69 -14.60 -19.57
CA THR A 209 -15.02 -13.65 -18.69
C THR A 209 -14.13 -12.81 -19.59
N ILE A 210 -14.54 -11.58 -19.89
CA ILE A 210 -13.71 -10.62 -20.61
C ILE A 210 -12.51 -10.35 -19.70
N HIS A 211 -11.38 -11.00 -19.99
CA HIS A 211 -10.13 -10.76 -19.29
C HIS A 211 -9.63 -9.37 -19.69
N LYS A 212 -9.48 -8.49 -18.72
CA LYS A 212 -8.88 -7.18 -18.95
C LYS A 212 -7.37 -7.29 -18.76
N PRO A 213 -6.57 -6.53 -19.52
CA PRO A 213 -5.12 -6.48 -19.29
C PRO A 213 -4.85 -5.99 -17.88
N ASP A 214 -3.82 -6.55 -17.24
CA ASP A 214 -3.32 -6.04 -15.99
C ASP A 214 -2.70 -4.65 -16.18
N VAL A 215 -2.70 -3.84 -15.12
CA VAL A 215 -2.04 -2.53 -15.08
C VAL A 215 -0.51 -2.64 -15.13
N GLY A 216 0.01 -3.84 -14.87
CA GLY A 216 1.43 -4.15 -14.78
C GLY A 216 1.97 -3.89 -13.38
N ARG A 217 3.20 -4.35 -13.13
CA ARG A 217 3.84 -4.23 -11.83
C ARG A 217 5.35 -4.13 -11.97
N LYS A 218 6.01 -3.60 -10.95
CA LYS A 218 7.46 -3.63 -10.83
C LYS A 218 7.85 -4.42 -9.60
N ILE A 219 8.85 -5.29 -9.74
CA ILE A 219 9.41 -6.03 -8.61
C ILE A 219 10.63 -5.28 -8.13
N THR A 220 10.57 -4.74 -6.92
CA THR A 220 11.73 -4.16 -6.26
C THR A 220 12.43 -5.25 -5.46
N PHE A 221 13.73 -5.38 -5.62
CA PHE A 221 14.54 -6.21 -4.74
C PHE A 221 15.64 -5.38 -4.08
N ASP A 222 15.89 -5.66 -2.81
CA ASP A 222 16.83 -4.90 -1.98
C ASP A 222 17.53 -5.83 -0.99
N ASN A 223 18.74 -5.45 -0.59
CA ASN A 223 19.59 -6.23 0.30
C ASN A 223 19.09 -6.18 1.74
N LEU A 224 19.11 -7.34 2.40
CA LEU A 224 18.93 -7.48 3.83
C LEU A 224 20.15 -8.19 4.40
N ASP A 225 21.06 -7.38 4.94
CA ASP A 225 22.25 -7.86 5.61
C ASP A 225 22.03 -7.88 7.12
N TYR A 226 22.42 -8.97 7.78
CA TYR A 226 22.56 -8.97 9.22
C TYR A 226 23.83 -9.68 9.65
N ARG A 227 24.42 -9.10 10.69
CA ARG A 227 25.60 -9.64 11.35
C ARG A 227 25.22 -10.09 12.74
N GLN A 228 25.42 -11.37 13.02
CA GLN A 228 25.31 -11.92 14.34
C GLN A 228 26.71 -12.06 14.94
N GLU A 229 26.99 -11.21 15.92
CA GLU A 229 28.23 -11.26 16.67
C GLU A 229 28.14 -12.30 17.80
N VAL A 230 29.22 -13.04 17.98
CA VAL A 230 29.37 -13.99 19.09
C VAL A 230 30.18 -13.33 20.21
N HIS A 231 29.84 -13.61 21.47
CA HIS A 231 30.54 -13.01 22.62
C HIS A 231 32.04 -13.32 22.64
N HIS A 232 32.41 -14.54 22.25
CA HIS A 232 33.78 -14.99 22.12
C HIS A 232 33.92 -15.76 20.81
N MET A 233 34.70 -15.22 19.88
CA MET A 233 35.01 -15.91 18.63
C MET A 233 35.97 -17.07 18.92
N THR A 234 35.60 -18.27 18.48
CA THR A 234 36.46 -19.45 18.48
C THR A 234 36.52 -20.01 17.07
N GLU A 235 37.49 -20.88 16.76
CA GLU A 235 37.60 -21.50 15.43
C GLU A 235 36.29 -22.15 14.96
N GLU A 236 35.58 -22.83 15.88
CA GLU A 236 34.30 -23.50 15.61
C GLU A 236 33.08 -22.57 15.72
N HIS A 237 33.23 -21.36 16.27
CA HIS A 237 32.15 -20.42 16.54
C HIS A 237 32.55 -19.00 16.12
N GLN A 238 32.33 -18.72 14.84
CA GLN A 238 32.62 -17.44 14.20
C GLN A 238 31.40 -16.51 14.20
N ASN A 239 31.64 -15.22 13.99
CA ASN A 239 30.57 -14.29 13.65
C ASN A 239 29.88 -14.77 12.36
N ILE A 240 28.56 -14.61 12.32
CA ILE A 240 27.78 -14.95 11.14
C ILE A 240 27.45 -13.65 10.42
N ASP A 241 27.87 -13.55 9.17
CA ASP A 241 27.41 -12.52 8.25
C ASP A 241 26.46 -13.17 7.25
N LYS A 242 25.25 -12.64 7.11
CA LYS A 242 24.25 -13.13 6.17
C LYS A 242 23.81 -12.00 5.26
N HIS A 243 23.89 -12.29 3.97
CA HIS A 243 23.42 -11.45 2.89
C HIS A 243 22.20 -12.12 2.26
N TYR A 244 21.03 -11.52 2.42
CA TYR A 244 19.78 -11.97 1.83
C TYR A 244 19.16 -10.87 0.98
N VAL A 245 18.15 -11.23 0.21
CA VAL A 245 17.41 -10.27 -0.62
C VAL A 245 15.95 -10.27 -0.20
N THR A 246 15.37 -9.08 -0.11
CA THR A 246 13.91 -8.90 0.02
C THR A 246 13.33 -8.60 -1.34
N ALA A 247 12.15 -9.13 -1.65
CA ALA A 247 11.44 -8.85 -2.88
C ALA A 247 10.03 -8.31 -2.59
N MET A 248 9.67 -7.23 -3.29
CA MET A 248 8.39 -6.53 -3.16
C MET A 248 7.81 -6.30 -4.56
N SER A 249 6.54 -6.62 -4.77
CA SER A 249 5.83 -6.23 -5.99
C SER A 249 5.05 -4.95 -5.74
N THR A 250 5.21 -3.95 -6.60
CA THR A 250 4.40 -2.72 -6.57
C THR A 250 3.58 -2.63 -7.85
N GLU A 251 2.27 -2.53 -7.72
CA GLU A 251 1.37 -2.42 -8.87
C GLU A 251 1.44 -1.02 -9.51
N ASN A 252 1.43 -1.00 -10.84
CA ASN A 252 1.27 0.25 -11.58
C ASN A 252 -0.16 0.75 -11.39
N ARG A 253 -0.35 2.06 -11.33
CA ARG A 253 -1.69 2.64 -11.19
C ARG A 253 -2.43 2.84 -12.51
N VAL A 254 -1.68 2.87 -13.60
CA VAL A 254 -2.16 3.28 -14.90
C VAL A 254 -1.64 2.28 -15.92
N TYR A 255 -2.57 1.65 -16.63
CA TYR A 255 -2.24 0.71 -17.70
C TYR A 255 -1.73 1.44 -18.94
N GLY A 256 -0.69 0.88 -19.57
CA GLY A 256 -0.08 1.42 -20.79
C GLY A 256 -0.80 1.02 -22.08
N HIS A 257 -1.72 0.04 -22.07
CA HIS A 257 -2.30 -0.60 -23.26
C HIS A 257 -3.01 0.33 -24.26
N HIS A 258 -3.44 1.52 -23.82
CA HIS A 258 -4.03 2.51 -24.72
C HIS A 258 -2.98 3.22 -25.61
N ARG A 259 -1.68 3.01 -25.33
CA ARG A 259 -0.58 3.54 -26.12
C ARG A 259 -0.35 2.60 -27.31
N SER A 260 0.10 3.18 -28.42
CA SER A 260 0.38 2.40 -29.62
C SER A 260 1.72 1.68 -29.49
N ASP A 261 1.71 0.37 -29.77
CA ASP A 261 2.94 -0.44 -29.92
C ASP A 261 3.66 -0.20 -31.25
N LYS A 262 3.18 0.74 -32.07
CA LYS A 262 3.87 1.12 -33.29
C LYS A 262 5.22 1.72 -32.90
N SER A 263 6.30 1.06 -33.33
CA SER A 263 7.62 1.66 -33.29
C SER A 263 7.56 3.05 -33.93
N PRO A 264 8.29 4.03 -33.39
CA PRO A 264 8.32 5.35 -34.00
C PRO A 264 8.70 5.23 -35.47
N ASP A 265 8.00 5.95 -36.35
CA ASP A 265 8.13 5.84 -37.81
C ASP A 265 9.58 6.06 -38.32
N ARG A 266 10.46 6.63 -37.47
CA ARG A 266 11.87 6.89 -37.75
C ARG A 266 12.71 6.66 -36.49
N GLY A 267 13.86 5.99 -36.62
CA GLY A 267 14.81 5.83 -35.53
C GLY A 267 15.47 7.15 -35.16
N VAL A 268 16.08 7.23 -33.96
CA VAL A 268 16.84 8.42 -33.52
C VAL A 268 17.95 8.77 -34.52
N LEU A 269 18.53 7.76 -35.19
CA LEU A 269 19.56 7.95 -36.21
C LEU A 269 19.01 8.54 -37.52
N ASP A 270 17.72 8.34 -37.81
CA ASP A 270 17.02 8.86 -39.00
C ASP A 270 16.29 10.18 -38.70
N MET A 271 16.34 10.62 -37.45
CA MET A 271 15.76 11.88 -37.02
C MET A 271 16.69 13.01 -37.44
N GLU A 272 16.23 13.86 -38.36
CA GLU A 272 16.93 15.09 -38.70
C GLU A 272 17.19 15.90 -37.42
N ASN A 273 18.45 16.26 -37.16
CA ASN A 273 18.85 17.02 -35.96
C ASN A 273 17.97 18.25 -35.69
N GLY A 274 17.45 18.89 -36.76
CA GLY A 274 16.55 20.03 -36.68
C GLY A 274 15.18 19.74 -36.06
N LYS A 275 14.70 18.49 -36.05
CA LYS A 275 13.44 18.09 -35.39
C LYS A 275 13.55 18.01 -33.87
N CYS A 276 14.75 17.81 -33.34
CA CYS A 276 15.01 17.89 -31.89
C CYS A 276 15.21 19.32 -31.42
N LEU A 277 15.42 20.26 -32.34
CA LEU A 277 15.54 21.66 -32.00
C LEU A 277 14.13 22.21 -31.73
N PRO A 278 13.93 22.91 -30.60
CA PRO A 278 12.64 23.53 -30.31
C PRO A 278 12.26 24.45 -31.47
N SER A 279 11.08 24.26 -32.05
CA SER A 279 10.60 25.14 -33.10
C SER A 279 10.35 26.55 -32.56
N VAL A 280 10.06 27.52 -33.44
CA VAL A 280 9.63 28.86 -32.98
C VAL A 280 8.34 28.76 -32.16
N GLN A 281 7.45 27.81 -32.49
CA GLN A 281 6.24 27.55 -31.71
C GLN A 281 6.54 26.91 -30.36
N ASP A 282 7.48 25.97 -30.29
CA ASP A 282 7.89 25.36 -29.03
C ASP A 282 8.60 26.37 -28.13
N ASN A 283 9.46 27.22 -28.71
CA ASN A 283 10.08 28.33 -28.01
C ASN A 283 9.07 29.39 -27.58
N ALA A 284 8.02 29.66 -28.37
CA ALA A 284 6.95 30.58 -28.01
C ALA A 284 6.09 30.01 -26.88
N ARG A 285 5.70 28.73 -26.95
CA ARG A 285 5.01 28.01 -25.87
C ARG A 285 5.86 27.97 -24.61
N GLN A 286 7.13 27.62 -24.72
CA GLN A 286 8.07 27.63 -23.61
C GLN A 286 8.22 29.04 -23.02
N ARG A 287 8.26 30.09 -23.85
CA ARG A 287 8.27 31.49 -23.37
C ARG A 287 6.95 31.92 -22.75
N ASP A 288 5.81 31.53 -23.27
CA ASP A 288 4.49 31.85 -22.71
C ASP A 288 4.32 31.15 -21.35
N ASN A 289 4.79 29.91 -21.24
CA ASN A 289 4.95 29.16 -19.99
C ASN A 289 5.85 29.94 -18.99
N TYR A 290 7.06 30.34 -19.41
CA TYR A 290 7.99 31.15 -18.59
C TYR A 290 7.54 32.60 -18.31
N MET A 291 6.69 33.21 -19.14
CA MET A 291 6.22 34.61 -18.98
C MET A 291 4.98 34.68 -18.10
N THR A 292 4.20 33.61 -18.02
CA THR A 292 3.08 33.47 -17.07
C THR A 292 3.57 33.63 -15.62
N THR A 293 4.88 33.48 -15.36
CA THR A 293 5.53 33.70 -14.06
C THR A 293 5.92 35.15 -13.73
N THR A 294 5.85 36.12 -14.66
CA THR A 294 6.39 37.48 -14.40
C THR A 294 5.46 38.65 -14.67
N THR A 295 4.34 38.47 -15.36
CA THR A 295 3.40 39.58 -15.61
C THR A 295 1.96 39.14 -15.62
N THR A 296 1.37 38.88 -14.44
CA THR A 296 -0.09 39.01 -14.35
C THR A 296 -0.57 39.43 -12.97
N SER A 297 -0.98 40.69 -12.88
CA SER A 297 -1.86 41.19 -11.83
C SER A 297 -3.15 40.35 -11.76
N LEU A 298 -3.32 39.61 -10.66
CA LEU A 298 -4.52 39.17 -9.92
C LEU A 298 -5.89 38.87 -10.60
N HIS A 299 -6.12 39.10 -11.89
CA HIS A 299 -7.44 38.90 -12.51
C HIS A 299 -7.44 37.93 -13.71
N GLU A 300 -6.33 37.79 -14.45
CA GLU A 300 -6.24 36.80 -15.54
C GLU A 300 -5.68 35.43 -15.11
N PHE A 301 -5.13 35.34 -13.89
CA PHE A 301 -4.66 34.09 -13.29
C PHE A 301 -5.74 33.00 -13.22
N ARG A 302 -7.04 33.37 -13.23
CA ARG A 302 -8.15 32.40 -13.26
C ARG A 302 -8.41 31.77 -14.63
N ARG A 303 -7.88 32.33 -15.73
CA ARG A 303 -8.18 31.89 -17.10
C ARG A 303 -7.04 31.07 -17.74
N ALA A 304 -5.79 31.26 -17.28
CA ALA A 304 -4.60 30.59 -17.81
C ALA A 304 -4.32 29.18 -17.23
N VAL A 305 -4.97 28.77 -16.13
CA VAL A 305 -4.73 27.48 -15.43
C VAL A 305 -5.21 26.23 -16.20
N ARG A 306 -5.36 26.28 -17.53
CA ARG A 306 -5.70 25.09 -18.34
C ARG A 306 -4.56 24.55 -19.19
N ALA A 307 -3.40 25.19 -19.20
CA ALA A 307 -2.20 24.69 -19.86
C ALA A 307 -0.99 25.06 -19.00
N VAL A 308 -0.71 24.25 -17.98
CA VAL A 308 0.45 24.45 -17.11
C VAL A 308 1.44 23.33 -17.42
N ASP A 309 2.60 23.70 -17.95
CA ASP A 309 3.73 22.79 -18.19
C ASP A 309 4.68 22.74 -16.99
N VAL A 310 5.48 21.67 -16.95
CA VAL A 310 6.34 21.22 -15.84
C VAL A 310 7.32 22.30 -15.31
N SER A 311 7.78 23.23 -16.15
CA SER A 311 8.78 24.26 -15.76
C SER A 311 8.22 25.35 -14.84
N ASP A 312 6.94 25.68 -14.98
CA ASP A 312 6.38 26.91 -14.39
C ASP A 312 6.06 26.70 -12.91
N VAL A 313 5.58 25.50 -12.57
CA VAL A 313 5.26 25.08 -11.20
C VAL A 313 6.49 25.06 -10.29
N LEU A 314 7.65 24.66 -10.83
CA LEU A 314 8.92 24.64 -10.08
C LEU A 314 9.49 26.06 -9.90
N GLY A 315 9.42 26.89 -10.95
CA GLY A 315 9.88 28.28 -10.92
C GLY A 315 9.13 29.13 -9.88
N GLU A 316 7.80 29.07 -9.89
CA GLU A 316 6.95 29.81 -8.94
C GLU A 316 7.29 29.50 -7.48
N ARG A 317 7.39 28.20 -7.15
CA ARG A 317 7.66 27.73 -5.78
C ARG A 317 9.03 28.16 -5.28
N ILE A 318 10.05 28.07 -6.15
CA ILE A 318 11.41 28.47 -5.81
C ILE A 318 11.47 29.99 -5.57
N ILE A 319 10.83 30.77 -6.44
CA ILE A 319 10.80 32.23 -6.35
C ILE A 319 10.05 32.68 -5.08
N SER A 320 8.85 32.15 -4.80
CA SER A 320 8.06 32.52 -3.63
C SER A 320 8.73 32.10 -2.31
N SER A 321 9.47 30.98 -2.31
CA SER A 321 10.13 30.47 -1.10
C SER A 321 11.48 31.12 -0.81
N ASN A 322 12.20 31.58 -1.84
CA ASN A 322 13.57 32.13 -1.69
C ASN A 322 13.64 33.66 -1.77
N ILE A 323 12.59 34.34 -2.25
CA ILE A 323 12.52 35.80 -2.29
C ILE A 323 11.53 36.30 -1.23
N PRO A 324 11.98 36.86 -0.10
CA PRO A 324 11.12 37.21 1.04
C PRO A 324 9.93 38.11 0.71
N CYS A 325 10.07 39.03 -0.26
CA CYS A 325 8.98 39.92 -0.66
C CYS A 325 7.89 39.22 -1.50
N LEU A 326 8.14 38.01 -2.00
CA LEU A 326 7.19 37.20 -2.77
C LEU A 326 6.61 36.04 -1.93
N TYR A 327 7.03 35.89 -0.67
CA TYR A 327 6.50 34.89 0.25
C TYR A 327 4.96 34.93 0.37
N PRO A 328 4.28 36.10 0.43
CA PRO A 328 2.82 36.13 0.46
C PRO A 328 2.11 35.53 -0.76
N LEU A 329 2.84 35.30 -1.86
CA LEU A 329 2.32 34.65 -3.08
C LEU A 329 2.47 33.12 -3.04
N SER A 330 3.07 32.53 -1.99
CA SER A 330 3.16 31.07 -1.85
C SER A 330 1.79 30.41 -1.83
N ASP A 331 0.78 31.10 -1.29
CA ASP A 331 -0.59 30.59 -1.13
C ASP A 331 -1.34 30.45 -2.46
N VAL A 332 -0.86 31.13 -3.51
CA VAL A 332 -1.44 31.06 -4.87
C VAL A 332 -0.59 30.25 -5.85
N SER A 333 0.59 29.78 -5.43
CA SER A 333 1.46 28.95 -6.26
C SER A 333 0.86 27.55 -6.44
N THR A 334 0.99 27.01 -7.65
CA THR A 334 0.52 25.65 -7.94
C THR A 334 1.37 24.64 -7.15
N PRO A 335 0.79 23.80 -6.27
CA PRO A 335 1.59 22.91 -5.42
C PRO A 335 2.13 21.68 -6.17
N HIS A 336 1.41 21.22 -7.20
CA HIS A 336 1.74 20.02 -7.95
C HIS A 336 1.57 20.25 -9.45
N ILE A 337 2.46 19.66 -10.25
CA ILE A 337 2.32 19.63 -11.71
C ILE A 337 1.02 18.89 -12.05
N PRO A 338 0.05 19.53 -12.73
CA PRO A 338 -1.17 18.86 -13.12
C PRO A 338 -0.84 17.78 -14.15
N HIS A 339 -1.17 16.54 -13.84
CA HIS A 339 -0.98 15.41 -14.73
C HIS A 339 -2.32 14.70 -14.92
N GLN A 340 -2.54 14.15 -16.12
CA GLN A 340 -3.79 13.45 -16.43
C GLN A 340 -4.10 12.31 -15.45
N TYR A 341 -3.07 11.73 -14.83
CA TYR A 341 -3.20 10.68 -13.82
C TYR A 341 -2.94 11.15 -12.38
N SER A 342 -3.03 12.46 -12.10
CA SER A 342 -2.76 12.99 -10.75
C SER A 342 -3.69 12.42 -9.68
N GLN A 343 -4.93 12.06 -10.03
CA GLN A 343 -5.89 11.50 -9.05
C GLN A 343 -5.50 10.08 -8.67
N GLU A 344 -5.09 9.28 -9.66
CA GLU A 344 -4.61 7.92 -9.49
C GLU A 344 -3.31 7.93 -8.69
N MET A 345 -2.33 8.74 -9.11
CA MET A 345 -0.99 8.85 -8.50
C MET A 345 -0.97 9.42 -7.07
N LYS A 346 -2.04 10.08 -6.62
CA LYS A 346 -2.16 10.62 -5.26
C LYS A 346 -2.35 9.53 -4.20
N ASN A 347 -2.86 8.36 -4.58
CA ASN A 347 -3.16 7.29 -3.62
C ASN A 347 -1.87 6.67 -3.05
N VAL A 348 -1.98 5.88 -1.98
CA VAL A 348 -0.86 5.10 -1.43
C VAL A 348 -0.56 3.91 -2.35
N SER A 349 0.71 3.54 -2.52
CA SER A 349 1.12 2.45 -3.44
C SER A 349 0.60 1.12 -2.94
N ASP A 350 0.11 0.30 -3.87
CA ASP A 350 -0.23 -1.09 -3.57
C ASP A 350 1.02 -1.93 -3.72
N THR A 351 1.54 -2.39 -2.59
CA THR A 351 2.79 -3.13 -2.50
C THR A 351 2.54 -4.44 -1.77
N THR A 352 2.90 -5.54 -2.41
CA THR A 352 2.83 -6.89 -1.85
C THR A 352 4.24 -7.41 -1.59
N PHE A 353 4.51 -7.86 -0.36
CA PHE A 353 5.75 -8.55 -0.04
C PHE A 353 5.77 -9.92 -0.71
N LEU A 354 6.81 -10.20 -1.50
CA LEU A 354 6.98 -11.49 -2.18
C LEU A 354 7.77 -12.49 -1.31
N GLY A 355 8.49 -11.99 -0.32
CA GLY A 355 9.24 -12.80 0.64
C GLY A 355 10.71 -12.41 0.74
N MET A 356 11.41 -13.12 1.61
CA MET A 356 12.87 -13.10 1.69
C MET A 356 13.42 -14.24 0.83
N ILE A 357 14.40 -13.91 -0.01
CA ILE A 357 15.20 -14.84 -0.79
C ILE A 357 16.52 -15.03 -0.03
N TYR A 358 16.77 -16.25 0.42
CA TYR A 358 17.92 -16.59 1.26
C TYR A 358 19.21 -16.82 0.45
N GLU A 359 19.43 -15.96 -0.54
CA GLU A 359 20.54 -16.02 -1.49
C GLU A 359 21.31 -14.70 -1.45
N ASN A 360 22.61 -14.78 -1.71
CA ASN A 360 23.51 -13.63 -1.69
C ASN A 360 23.71 -13.10 -3.10
N GLU A 361 23.30 -11.86 -3.36
CA GLU A 361 23.49 -11.24 -4.69
C GLU A 361 24.95 -10.95 -5.04
N ASN A 362 25.86 -10.96 -4.06
CA ASN A 362 27.29 -10.79 -4.32
C ASN A 362 27.92 -12.06 -4.91
N ASP A 363 27.28 -13.21 -4.73
CA ASP A 363 27.75 -14.50 -5.23
C ASP A 363 27.15 -14.77 -6.61
N ALA A 364 27.97 -15.30 -7.53
CA ALA A 364 27.53 -15.58 -8.91
C ALA A 364 26.34 -16.56 -8.96
N ASP A 365 26.37 -17.63 -8.16
CA ASP A 365 25.25 -18.57 -8.07
C ASP A 365 24.04 -17.96 -7.35
N GLY A 366 24.29 -17.13 -6.33
CA GLY A 366 23.25 -16.50 -5.53
C GLY A 366 22.41 -15.52 -6.35
N ILE A 367 23.05 -14.65 -7.15
CA ILE A 367 22.31 -13.76 -8.06
C ILE A 367 21.48 -14.54 -9.07
N LEU A 368 21.98 -15.66 -9.62
CA LEU A 368 21.21 -16.50 -10.54
C LEU A 368 19.97 -17.14 -9.87
N ASN A 369 20.11 -17.59 -8.62
CA ASN A 369 18.98 -18.11 -7.84
C ASN A 369 17.95 -17.02 -7.51
N ILE A 370 18.40 -15.79 -7.26
CA ILE A 370 17.53 -14.63 -7.11
C ILE A 370 16.75 -14.39 -8.40
N LEU A 371 17.43 -14.33 -9.55
CA LEU A 371 16.78 -14.12 -10.85
C LEU A 371 15.73 -15.20 -11.15
N ARG A 372 16.03 -16.48 -10.90
CA ARG A 372 15.06 -17.59 -11.02
C ARG A 372 13.85 -17.40 -10.10
N SER A 373 14.09 -16.95 -8.87
CA SER A 373 13.02 -16.68 -7.90
C SER A 373 12.09 -15.55 -8.38
N LEU A 374 12.67 -14.49 -8.95
CA LEU A 374 11.92 -13.36 -9.52
C LEU A 374 11.20 -13.73 -10.83
N HIS A 375 11.79 -14.62 -11.63
CA HIS A 375 11.23 -15.09 -12.91
C HIS A 375 9.87 -15.79 -12.76
N ASN A 376 9.60 -16.40 -11.60
CA ASN A 376 8.29 -16.98 -11.27
C ASN A 376 7.12 -15.97 -11.31
N TYR A 377 7.43 -14.66 -11.29
CA TYR A 377 6.44 -13.60 -11.35
C TYR A 377 6.35 -12.93 -12.73
N VAL A 378 6.97 -13.52 -13.76
CA VAL A 378 6.88 -13.04 -15.15
C VAL A 378 5.70 -13.72 -15.83
N PRO A 379 4.73 -12.96 -16.38
CA PRO A 379 3.61 -13.55 -17.11
C PRO A 379 4.09 -14.19 -18.40
N TYR A 380 3.50 -15.32 -18.78
CA TYR A 380 3.84 -16.02 -20.01
C TYR A 380 2.62 -16.65 -20.66
N SER A 381 2.73 -16.94 -21.96
CA SER A 381 1.74 -17.67 -22.74
C SER A 381 2.42 -18.73 -23.61
N GLY A 382 1.71 -19.80 -23.97
CA GLY A 382 2.26 -20.93 -24.75
C GLY A 382 2.79 -22.08 -23.89
N ASP A 383 3.18 -23.16 -24.56
CA ASP A 383 3.71 -24.39 -23.95
C ASP A 383 5.24 -24.33 -23.80
N ASP A 384 5.83 -25.25 -23.02
CA ASP A 384 7.22 -25.22 -22.53
C ASP A 384 8.31 -24.81 -23.56
N GLU A 385 8.23 -25.26 -24.81
CA GLU A 385 9.22 -24.91 -25.85
C GLU A 385 8.93 -23.58 -26.57
N ASP A 386 7.67 -23.13 -26.57
CA ASP A 386 7.17 -21.94 -27.27
C ASP A 386 6.72 -20.81 -26.32
N ARG A 387 7.14 -20.87 -25.04
CA ARG A 387 6.74 -19.88 -24.03
C ARG A 387 7.17 -18.48 -24.46
N LYS A 388 6.18 -17.59 -24.59
CA LYS A 388 6.37 -16.15 -24.79
C LYS A 388 6.16 -15.43 -23.48
N TYR A 389 7.24 -14.92 -22.92
CA TYR A 389 7.23 -14.13 -21.70
C TYR A 389 6.84 -12.67 -21.99
N GLY A 390 6.03 -12.09 -21.11
CA GLY A 390 5.77 -10.65 -21.08
C GLY A 390 6.90 -9.93 -20.37
N GLU A 391 6.91 -8.60 -20.47
CA GLU A 391 7.94 -7.78 -19.83
C GLU A 391 7.59 -7.52 -18.35
N GLN A 392 8.54 -7.80 -17.47
CA GLN A 392 8.45 -7.61 -16.03
C GLN A 392 9.65 -6.77 -15.57
N GLY A 393 9.38 -5.52 -15.22
CA GLY A 393 10.37 -4.62 -14.65
C GLY A 393 10.83 -5.11 -13.27
N VAL A 394 12.14 -5.28 -13.11
CA VAL A 394 12.83 -5.57 -11.85
C VAL A 394 13.72 -4.38 -11.51
N VAL A 395 13.60 -3.90 -10.30
CA VAL A 395 14.15 -2.62 -9.88
C VAL A 395 15.00 -2.80 -8.64
N GLY A 396 16.15 -2.17 -8.59
CA GLY A 396 17.05 -2.19 -7.44
C GLY A 396 17.95 -0.96 -7.41
N ASP A 397 18.89 -0.95 -6.47
CA ASP A 397 19.98 0.02 -6.50
C ASP A 397 20.93 -0.23 -7.69
N GLN A 398 21.89 0.67 -7.89
CA GLN A 398 22.80 0.56 -9.04
C GLN A 398 23.61 -0.74 -9.04
N LEU A 399 24.11 -1.19 -7.89
CA LEU A 399 24.99 -2.35 -7.79
C LEU A 399 24.22 -3.66 -7.93
N SER A 400 23.07 -3.78 -7.27
CA SER A 400 22.14 -4.90 -7.40
C SER A 400 21.70 -5.06 -8.85
N VAL A 401 21.36 -3.97 -9.54
CA VAL A 401 20.98 -4.00 -10.96
C VAL A 401 22.15 -4.40 -11.86
N GLU A 402 23.35 -3.86 -11.63
CA GLU A 402 24.54 -4.26 -12.40
C GLU A 402 24.81 -5.77 -12.28
N ARG A 403 24.74 -6.31 -11.06
CA ARG A 403 24.90 -7.76 -10.80
C ARG A 403 23.81 -8.57 -11.47
N ALA A 404 22.55 -8.13 -11.37
CA ALA A 404 21.42 -8.79 -12.00
C ALA A 404 21.54 -8.81 -13.53
N VAL A 405 21.96 -7.71 -14.15
CA VAL A 405 22.22 -7.63 -15.61
C VAL A 405 23.35 -8.58 -16.02
N ASN A 406 24.46 -8.59 -15.28
CA ASN A 406 25.57 -9.50 -15.55
C ASN A 406 25.15 -10.98 -15.41
N GLY A 407 24.40 -11.31 -14.36
CA GLY A 407 23.83 -12.63 -14.14
C GLY A 407 22.86 -13.03 -15.26
N HIS A 408 21.97 -12.13 -15.68
CA HIS A 408 21.02 -12.37 -16.77
C HIS A 408 21.72 -12.60 -18.11
N MET A 409 22.74 -11.80 -18.44
CA MET A 409 23.54 -11.98 -19.64
C MET A 409 24.27 -13.32 -19.66
N SER A 410 24.65 -13.85 -18.49
CA SER A 410 25.27 -15.18 -18.41
C SER A 410 24.31 -16.33 -18.77
N LEU A 411 23.00 -16.10 -18.67
CA LEU A 411 21.94 -17.05 -19.03
C LEU A 411 21.57 -17.02 -20.51
N ALA A 412 22.11 -16.09 -21.31
CA ALA A 412 21.71 -15.87 -22.70
C ALA A 412 21.86 -17.10 -23.63
N ASN A 413 22.73 -18.05 -23.27
CA ASN A 413 22.95 -19.28 -24.04
C ASN A 413 22.01 -20.44 -23.66
N GLY A 414 21.02 -20.23 -22.78
CA GLY A 414 20.02 -21.23 -22.43
C GLY A 414 19.21 -21.69 -23.65
N PHE A 415 18.83 -22.96 -23.68
CA PHE A 415 18.11 -23.55 -24.81
C PHE A 415 16.64 -23.13 -24.82
N THR A 416 16.03 -22.98 -23.64
CA THR A 416 14.63 -22.55 -23.50
C THR A 416 14.52 -21.07 -23.10
N PRO A 417 13.40 -20.38 -23.43
CA PRO A 417 13.12 -19.03 -22.94
C PRO A 417 13.15 -18.91 -21.40
N GLU A 418 12.79 -19.99 -20.70
CA GLU A 418 12.84 -20.07 -19.24
C GLU A 418 14.29 -20.12 -18.72
N GLU A 419 15.15 -20.94 -19.31
CA GLU A 419 16.57 -21.02 -18.94
C GLU A 419 17.30 -19.69 -19.16
N ARG A 420 16.87 -18.92 -20.18
CA ARG A 420 17.37 -17.56 -20.46
C ARG A 420 16.77 -16.48 -19.55
N ALA A 421 15.83 -16.83 -18.67
CA ALA A 421 15.07 -15.90 -17.84
C ALA A 421 14.46 -14.75 -18.66
N GLU A 422 13.87 -15.07 -19.81
CA GLU A 422 13.25 -14.06 -20.68
C GLU A 422 12.11 -13.31 -20.00
N GLY A 423 11.90 -12.05 -20.39
CA GLY A 423 10.87 -11.17 -19.84
C GLY A 423 11.30 -10.34 -18.64
N LEU A 424 12.43 -10.65 -17.99
CA LEU A 424 13.01 -9.75 -16.96
C LEU A 424 13.65 -8.53 -17.62
N HIS A 425 13.26 -7.34 -17.16
CA HIS A 425 13.87 -6.07 -17.57
C HIS A 425 14.38 -5.33 -16.33
N PHE A 426 15.67 -4.98 -16.28
CA PHE A 426 16.27 -4.38 -15.09
C PHE A 426 16.34 -2.84 -15.18
N GLU A 427 15.89 -2.18 -14.12
CA GLU A 427 15.86 -0.73 -14.02
C GLU A 427 16.54 -0.25 -12.72
N VAL A 428 17.33 0.82 -12.81
CA VAL A 428 17.94 1.46 -11.63
C VAL A 428 16.93 2.41 -11.00
N ALA A 429 16.59 2.21 -9.73
CA ALA A 429 15.81 3.16 -8.93
C ALA A 429 16.66 3.89 -7.89
N ASP A 430 17.58 4.73 -8.37
CA ASP A 430 18.35 5.62 -7.51
C ASP A 430 17.66 6.99 -7.39
N TRP A 431 16.60 7.03 -6.59
CA TRP A 431 15.91 8.29 -6.24
C TRP A 431 16.85 9.30 -5.59
N HIS A 432 17.87 8.83 -4.86
CA HIS A 432 18.83 9.69 -4.18
C HIS A 432 19.78 10.37 -5.17
N ALA A 433 20.31 9.66 -6.16
CA ALA A 433 21.09 10.28 -7.24
C ALA A 433 20.25 11.28 -8.04
N GLY A 434 19.00 10.95 -8.38
CA GLY A 434 18.08 11.85 -9.07
C GLY A 434 17.84 13.15 -8.29
N ASN A 435 17.56 13.05 -6.99
CA ASN A 435 17.39 14.23 -6.14
C ASN A 435 18.69 15.03 -5.96
N LYS A 436 19.85 14.36 -5.82
CA LYS A 436 21.14 15.05 -5.72
C LYS A 436 21.45 15.82 -7.00
N PHE A 437 21.14 15.25 -8.17
CA PHE A 437 21.26 15.95 -9.44
C PHE A 437 20.35 17.18 -9.50
N LEU A 438 19.08 17.04 -9.12
CA LEU A 438 18.12 18.16 -9.08
C LEU A 438 18.56 19.25 -8.08
N ASP A 439 19.02 18.87 -6.88
CA ASP A 439 19.55 19.80 -5.87
C ASP A 439 20.71 20.61 -6.43
N VAL A 440 21.66 19.96 -7.12
CA VAL A 440 22.78 20.62 -7.76
C VAL A 440 22.28 21.59 -8.84
N CYS A 441 21.40 21.15 -9.75
CA CYS A 441 20.80 22.00 -10.77
C CYS A 441 20.09 23.23 -10.18
N ILE A 442 19.36 23.05 -9.07
CA ILE A 442 18.64 24.13 -8.38
C ILE A 442 19.62 25.12 -7.76
N ILE A 443 20.67 24.65 -7.07
CA ILE A 443 21.71 25.51 -6.49
C ILE A 443 22.38 26.38 -7.56
N TYR A 444 22.72 25.79 -8.71
CA TYR A 444 23.29 26.54 -9.83
C TYR A 444 22.31 27.58 -10.40
N SER A 445 21.03 27.21 -10.54
CA SER A 445 19.98 28.10 -11.07
C SER A 445 19.71 29.30 -10.17
N VAL A 446 19.62 29.09 -8.85
CA VAL A 446 19.43 30.18 -7.86
C VAL A 446 20.64 31.11 -7.82
N LYS A 447 21.87 30.58 -7.88
CA LYS A 447 23.08 31.41 -7.96
C LYS A 447 23.13 32.27 -9.23
N LEU A 448 22.70 31.72 -10.37
CA LEU A 448 22.61 32.45 -11.62
C LEU A 448 21.56 33.58 -11.55
N LEU A 449 20.37 33.29 -11.00
CA LEU A 449 19.31 34.29 -10.79
C LEU A 449 19.74 35.40 -9.83
N ALA A 450 20.41 35.07 -8.71
CA ALA A 450 20.96 36.07 -7.79
C ALA A 450 22.02 36.96 -8.47
N HIS A 451 22.82 36.40 -9.37
CA HIS A 451 23.81 37.16 -10.13
C HIS A 451 23.16 38.09 -11.16
N ILE A 452 22.09 37.63 -11.83
CA ILE A 452 21.29 38.44 -12.75
C ILE A 452 20.57 39.56 -11.98
N GLN A 453 19.95 39.26 -10.84
CA GLN A 453 19.29 40.26 -10.00
C GLN A 453 20.27 41.31 -9.50
N CYS A 454 21.48 40.92 -9.09
CA CYS A 454 22.54 41.88 -8.72
C CYS A 454 22.95 42.79 -9.88
N LYS A 455 23.05 42.27 -11.11
CA LYS A 455 23.33 43.07 -12.32
C LYS A 455 22.17 44.02 -12.66
N ILE A 456 20.93 43.54 -12.57
CA ILE A 456 19.73 44.34 -12.82
C ILE A 456 19.62 45.47 -11.78
N THR A 457 19.79 45.18 -10.49
CA THR A 457 19.77 46.20 -9.43
C THR A 457 20.89 47.23 -9.60
N ARG A 458 22.09 46.80 -10.01
CA ARG A 458 23.18 47.73 -10.37
C ARG A 458 22.82 48.62 -11.55
N MET A 459 22.17 48.07 -12.58
CA MET A 459 21.73 48.83 -13.75
C MET A 459 20.63 49.84 -13.39
N TYR A 460 19.65 49.45 -12.57
CA TYR A 460 18.60 50.36 -12.07
C TYR A 460 19.16 51.44 -11.14
N CYS A 461 20.11 51.11 -10.25
CA CYS A 461 20.82 52.12 -9.46
C CYS A 461 21.61 53.09 -10.34
N PHE A 462 22.26 52.60 -11.40
CA PHE A 462 22.99 53.45 -12.35
C PHE A 462 22.03 54.39 -13.11
N ILE A 463 20.89 53.89 -13.58
CA ILE A 463 19.85 54.70 -14.24
C ILE A 463 19.23 55.71 -13.26
N PHE A 464 19.02 55.33 -12.00
CA PHE A 464 18.45 56.21 -10.97
C PHE A 464 19.43 57.33 -10.58
N ILE A 465 20.73 57.02 -10.47
CA ILE A 465 21.79 58.01 -10.27
C ILE A 465 21.84 58.96 -11.47
N MET A 466 21.84 58.44 -12.71
CA MET A 466 21.86 59.28 -13.91
C MET A 466 20.64 60.21 -14.02
N LYS A 467 19.47 59.81 -13.49
CA LYS A 467 18.26 60.64 -13.39
C LYS A 467 18.28 61.70 -12.28
N GLN A 468 19.19 61.61 -11.30
CA GLN A 468 19.38 62.67 -10.29
C GLN A 468 20.41 63.71 -10.71
N TYR A 469 21.25 63.41 -11.70
CA TYR A 469 22.30 64.30 -12.22
C TYR A 469 21.97 64.89 -13.60
N MET A 470 20.78 64.64 -14.15
CA MET A 470 20.13 65.39 -15.24
C MET A 470 18.92 66.11 -14.68
#